data_AF-A0A2E8QKI0-F1
#
_entry.id   AF-A0A2E8QKI0-F1
#
_cell.length_a   1.000
_cell.length_b   1.000
_cell.length_c   1.000
_cell.angle_alpha   90.00
_cell.angle_beta   90.00
_cell.angle_gamma   90.00
#
_symmetry.space_group_name_H-M   'P 1'
#
loop_
_entity.id
_entity.type
_entity.pdbx_description
1 polymer ?
#
loop_
_entity_poly.entity_id
_entity_poly.type
_entity_poly.pdbx_seq_one_letter_code
_entity_poly.pdbx_strand_id
1 'polypeptide(L)'
;MSEGGGSWRPGALPQIENSEIAPSGFETLEFSGRGPLSALSCKMLVPSGLASEIDNTGVKTERTELDWVEITSELSSWGEVPDPSSIESISISEDSRGPIAHLKSKTEWVGQFLPWGSDGLLRKRIESYPQFCDLPCGGYSWNGADVILIRKEEEKKPSSRESLSNAFENENKDEAKAILRECGRKLGTLHSHVKETRVTPPDQKRWNSRLAGMEEALRSHSIWRVPYSRDSDCMLYIGDVRLDDFRGESIRITRPRLSDALHPIDCGFPAIRDLASLVHDLSRMHYEFDSQIDIIELRLSLIEGWRETAPSKWSSNDVFYSHRGGMAIWEYEQCLLDVTEATSHQSGAPQPAVGLIAYVPSFQKKMFNNRTIGALSIMAGFFGISTIYGTFPPSSKEILTPLICFIASAALMLTYRRMSPSPETPFNRLD
;
A
#
# COMPACT_ATOMS: atom_id res chain seq x y z
N MET A 1 8.33 12.80 16.26
CA MET A 1 8.99 13.82 15.41
C MET A 1 7.89 14.57 14.70
N SER A 2 7.81 15.89 14.86
CA SER A 2 6.83 16.70 14.13
C SER A 2 6.95 16.41 12.63
N GLU A 3 5.84 16.11 11.96
CA GLU A 3 5.73 16.25 10.51
C GLU A 3 6.10 17.70 10.17
N GLY A 4 7.39 17.96 9.99
CA GLY A 4 7.87 19.20 9.40
C GLY A 4 7.31 19.19 7.99
N GLY A 5 6.41 20.15 7.70
CA GLY A 5 5.60 20.24 6.48
C GLY A 5 6.28 19.58 5.29
N GLY A 6 5.90 18.32 5.03
CA GLY A 6 6.56 17.50 4.03
C GLY A 6 6.21 18.06 2.67
N SER A 7 7.17 18.70 2.01
CA SER A 7 7.02 19.09 0.62
C SER A 7 6.68 17.83 -0.17
N TRP A 8 5.49 17.77 -0.74
CA TRP A 8 5.04 16.72 -1.67
C TRP A 8 5.89 16.70 -2.96
N ARG A 9 6.82 17.64 -3.14
CA ARG A 9 7.78 17.63 -4.24
C ARG A 9 9.04 16.85 -3.87
N PRO A 10 9.61 16.06 -4.79
CA PRO A 10 10.85 15.33 -4.53
C PRO A 10 12.03 16.30 -4.39
N GLY A 11 12.38 16.65 -3.15
CA GLY A 11 13.41 17.66 -2.85
C GLY A 11 14.84 17.25 -3.22
N ALA A 12 15.10 15.96 -3.42
CA ALA A 12 16.43 15.44 -3.74
C ALA A 12 16.67 15.22 -5.23
N LEU A 13 15.63 15.27 -6.05
CA LEU A 13 15.71 15.06 -7.49
C LEU A 13 15.85 16.42 -8.17
N PRO A 14 16.90 16.69 -8.96
CA PRO A 14 16.98 17.94 -9.71
C PRO A 14 15.88 17.97 -10.78
N GLN A 15 15.26 19.14 -10.92
CA GLN A 15 14.39 19.42 -12.05
C GLN A 15 15.21 19.45 -13.33
N ILE A 16 14.68 18.85 -14.39
CA ILE A 16 15.25 18.88 -15.73
C ILE A 16 14.33 19.65 -16.68
N GLU A 17 14.90 20.17 -17.77
CA GLU A 17 14.12 20.87 -18.78
C GLU A 17 13.09 19.92 -19.39
N ASN A 18 11.83 20.36 -19.40
CA ASN A 18 10.74 19.66 -20.06
C ASN A 18 10.10 20.60 -21.09
N SER A 19 9.87 20.10 -22.30
CA SER A 19 9.23 20.79 -23.41
C SER A 19 7.77 20.37 -23.64
N GLU A 20 7.22 19.53 -22.77
CA GLU A 20 5.83 19.07 -22.87
C GLU A 20 4.85 20.21 -22.56
N ILE A 21 3.80 20.26 -23.36
CA ILE A 21 2.74 21.27 -23.26
C ILE A 21 1.85 20.92 -22.07
N ALA A 22 1.79 21.81 -21.09
CA ALA A 22 0.84 21.76 -19.98
C ALA A 22 -0.48 22.45 -20.38
N PRO A 23 -1.63 22.05 -19.80
CA PRO A 23 -2.86 22.80 -19.97
C PRO A 23 -2.78 24.18 -19.29
N SER A 24 -3.64 25.11 -19.71
CA SER A 24 -3.73 26.45 -19.12
C SER A 24 -3.81 26.42 -17.59
N GLY A 25 -3.04 27.28 -16.92
CA GLY A 25 -2.95 27.33 -15.46
C GLY A 25 -2.12 26.21 -14.82
N PHE A 26 -1.44 25.35 -15.60
CA PHE A 26 -0.51 24.33 -15.10
C PHE A 26 0.90 24.45 -15.68
N GLU A 27 1.85 23.87 -14.96
CA GLU A 27 3.22 23.63 -15.39
C GLU A 27 3.54 22.14 -15.29
N THR A 28 4.24 21.63 -16.30
CA THR A 28 4.81 20.27 -16.27
C THR A 28 6.25 20.34 -15.77
N LEU A 29 6.50 19.71 -14.63
CA LEU A 29 7.83 19.64 -14.02
C LEU A 29 8.35 18.21 -14.16
N GLU A 30 9.59 18.05 -14.61
CA GLU A 30 10.22 16.73 -14.70
C GLU A 30 11.42 16.67 -13.76
N PHE A 31 11.51 15.58 -13.00
CA PHE A 31 12.55 15.37 -12.00
C PHE A 31 13.28 14.07 -12.30
N SER A 32 14.61 14.10 -12.29
CA SER A 32 15.45 12.93 -12.56
C SER A 32 16.69 12.94 -11.69
N GLY A 33 16.88 11.88 -10.90
CA GLY A 33 18.01 11.77 -9.99
C GLY A 33 19.35 11.64 -10.70
N ARG A 34 20.44 11.99 -10.00
CA ARG A 34 21.83 11.81 -10.48
C ARG A 34 22.60 10.89 -9.54
N GLY A 35 23.61 10.21 -10.06
CA GLY A 35 24.48 9.34 -9.28
C GLY A 35 23.72 8.22 -8.56
N PRO A 36 23.73 8.13 -7.21
CA PRO A 36 22.98 7.13 -6.46
C PRO A 36 21.46 7.16 -6.68
N LEU A 37 20.90 8.30 -7.09
CA LEU A 37 19.46 8.49 -7.33
C LEU A 37 19.05 8.30 -8.80
N SER A 38 19.98 7.90 -9.68
CA SER A 38 19.76 7.84 -11.13
C SER A 38 18.63 6.91 -11.58
N ALA A 39 18.19 5.99 -10.72
CA ALA A 39 17.06 5.10 -10.99
C ALA A 39 15.69 5.72 -10.66
N LEU A 40 15.66 6.93 -10.07
CA LEU A 40 14.43 7.62 -9.68
C LEU A 40 14.15 8.79 -10.62
N SER A 41 12.96 8.78 -11.21
CA SER A 41 12.45 9.88 -12.02
C SER A 41 10.94 9.96 -11.93
N CYS A 42 10.38 11.16 -11.97
CA CYS A 42 8.94 11.35 -12.06
C CYS A 42 8.62 12.64 -12.83
N LYS A 43 7.44 12.64 -13.44
CA LYS A 43 6.82 13.83 -14.04
C LYS A 43 5.71 14.32 -13.13
N MET A 44 5.55 15.64 -13.08
CA MET A 44 4.57 16.29 -12.24
C MET A 44 3.78 17.32 -13.02
N LEU A 45 2.49 17.41 -12.75
CA LEU A 45 1.60 18.44 -13.28
C LEU A 45 1.07 19.28 -12.12
N VAL A 46 1.50 20.55 -12.06
CA VAL A 46 1.28 21.42 -10.89
C VAL A 46 0.62 22.73 -11.34
N PRO A 47 -0.33 23.30 -10.58
CA PRO A 47 -0.87 24.63 -10.90
C PRO A 47 0.24 25.69 -10.93
N SER A 48 0.28 26.53 -11.97
CA SER A 48 1.38 27.49 -12.23
C SER A 48 1.60 28.45 -11.05
N GLY A 49 0.53 28.96 -10.42
CA GLY A 49 0.62 29.82 -9.25
C GLY A 49 1.27 29.16 -8.02
N LEU A 50 1.32 27.83 -7.98
CA LEU A 50 2.03 27.07 -6.95
C LEU A 50 3.42 26.65 -7.41
N ALA A 51 3.66 26.54 -8.72
CA ALA A 51 4.94 26.11 -9.26
C ALA A 51 6.09 27.10 -8.94
N SER A 52 5.81 28.41 -9.01
CA SER A 52 6.76 29.52 -8.87
C SER A 52 7.20 29.87 -7.44
N GLU A 53 6.59 29.32 -6.39
CA GLU A 53 6.99 29.59 -4.98
C GLU A 53 8.37 28.98 -4.61
N ILE A 54 8.99 28.19 -5.49
CA ILE A 54 10.14 27.32 -5.17
C ILE A 54 11.30 27.54 -6.14
N ASP A 55 11.68 28.80 -6.36
CA ASP A 55 13.03 29.07 -6.87
C ASP A 55 14.03 28.94 -5.70
N ASN A 56 15.21 28.37 -5.95
CA ASN A 56 16.22 28.00 -4.94
C ASN A 56 16.88 29.20 -4.22
N THR A 57 16.26 30.38 -4.28
CA THR A 57 16.82 31.68 -3.93
C THR A 57 16.22 32.28 -2.64
N GLY A 58 15.28 31.59 -1.99
CA GLY A 58 14.78 32.00 -0.66
C GLY A 58 13.93 33.28 -0.64
N VAL A 59 13.46 33.74 -1.81
CA VAL A 59 12.54 34.88 -1.94
C VAL A 59 11.11 34.35 -1.99
N LYS A 60 10.31 34.65 -0.96
CA LYS A 60 8.86 34.41 -0.97
C LYS A 60 8.22 35.36 -1.99
N THR A 61 7.90 34.86 -3.17
CA THR A 61 7.06 35.56 -4.13
C THR A 61 5.63 35.64 -3.56
N GLU A 62 4.96 36.78 -3.73
CA GLU A 62 3.56 36.98 -3.31
C GLU A 62 2.66 35.88 -3.87
N ARG A 63 1.71 35.37 -3.06
CA ARG A 63 0.72 34.37 -3.48
C ARG A 63 0.01 34.89 -4.73
N THR A 64 0.28 34.27 -5.87
CA THR A 64 -0.55 34.48 -7.05
C THR A 64 -1.86 33.76 -6.77
N GLU A 65 -2.97 34.51 -6.69
CA GLU A 65 -4.30 33.90 -6.52
C GLU A 65 -4.53 32.92 -7.67
N LEU A 66 -4.88 31.67 -7.35
CA LEU A 66 -5.20 30.68 -8.36
C LEU A 66 -6.51 31.07 -9.03
N ASP A 67 -6.50 31.24 -10.35
CA ASP A 67 -7.72 31.39 -11.13
C ASP A 67 -8.28 30.01 -11.50
N TRP A 68 -9.36 29.59 -10.84
CA TRP A 68 -9.99 28.31 -11.13
C TRP A 68 -10.59 28.22 -12.53
N VAL A 69 -11.05 29.36 -13.09
CA VAL A 69 -11.58 29.42 -14.46
C VAL A 69 -10.45 29.14 -15.45
N GLU A 70 -9.29 29.75 -15.25
CA GLU A 70 -8.09 29.49 -16.06
C GLU A 70 -7.66 28.02 -15.96
N ILE A 71 -7.47 27.51 -14.74
CA ILE A 71 -7.03 26.13 -14.45
C ILE A 71 -7.92 25.08 -15.11
N THR A 72 -9.23 25.33 -15.17
CA THR A 72 -10.20 24.35 -15.69
C THR A 72 -10.58 24.56 -17.15
N SER A 73 -10.13 25.65 -17.78
CA SER A 73 -10.55 26.05 -19.14
C SER A 73 -10.24 25.02 -20.23
N GLU A 74 -9.09 24.36 -20.15
CA GLU A 74 -8.65 23.35 -21.12
C GLU A 74 -8.92 21.91 -20.65
N LEU A 75 -9.47 21.73 -19.44
CA LEU A 75 -9.69 20.42 -18.87
C LEU A 75 -11.08 19.86 -19.22
N SER A 76 -11.14 18.55 -19.44
CA SER A 76 -12.41 17.83 -19.59
C SER A 76 -12.96 17.44 -18.22
N SER A 77 -14.10 18.01 -17.83
CA SER A 77 -14.80 17.66 -16.60
C SER A 77 -15.54 16.34 -16.70
N TRP A 78 -15.78 15.69 -15.56
CA TRP A 78 -16.60 14.50 -15.43
C TRP A 78 -17.25 14.43 -14.05
N GLY A 79 -18.36 13.71 -13.95
CA GLY A 79 -19.14 13.62 -12.71
C GLY A 79 -19.73 14.97 -12.30
N GLU A 80 -19.80 15.21 -11.00
CA GLU A 80 -20.28 16.46 -10.42
C GLU A 80 -19.11 17.38 -10.05
N VAL A 81 -19.07 18.55 -10.67
CA VAL A 81 -18.05 19.60 -10.43
C VAL A 81 -18.73 20.96 -10.22
N PRO A 82 -18.16 21.88 -9.43
CA PRO A 82 -18.67 23.24 -9.32
C PRO A 82 -18.56 23.96 -10.68
N ASP A 83 -19.51 24.85 -10.95
CA ASP A 83 -19.37 25.80 -12.06
C ASP A 83 -18.18 26.74 -11.75
N PRO A 84 -17.13 26.76 -12.60
CA PRO A 84 -15.95 27.58 -12.37
C PRO A 84 -16.28 29.07 -12.15
N SER A 85 -17.31 29.59 -12.82
CA SER A 85 -17.70 31.00 -12.73
C SER A 85 -18.43 31.34 -11.43
N SER A 86 -18.85 30.32 -10.67
CA SER A 86 -19.64 30.48 -9.44
C SER A 86 -18.79 30.46 -8.16
N ILE A 87 -17.48 30.28 -8.29
CA ILE A 87 -16.55 30.20 -7.16
C ILE A 87 -16.26 31.61 -6.66
N GLU A 88 -16.57 31.86 -5.38
CA GLU A 88 -16.43 33.15 -4.72
C GLU A 88 -15.05 33.32 -4.09
N SER A 89 -14.49 32.25 -3.55
CA SER A 89 -13.15 32.26 -2.96
C SER A 89 -12.47 30.89 -3.02
N ILE A 90 -11.14 30.92 -3.05
CA ILE A 90 -10.28 29.74 -3.12
C ILE A 90 -9.26 29.86 -1.99
N SER A 91 -9.10 28.80 -1.21
CA SER A 91 -7.98 28.68 -0.28
C SER A 91 -7.21 27.39 -0.54
N ILE A 92 -5.90 27.44 -0.33
CA ILE A 92 -5.01 26.31 -0.62
C ILE A 92 -4.42 25.79 0.69
N SER A 93 -4.50 24.48 0.83
CA SER A 93 -3.74 23.70 1.82
C SER A 93 -2.95 22.62 1.10
N GLU A 94 -1.98 22.01 1.79
CA GLU A 94 -1.17 20.94 1.23
C GLU A 94 -1.07 19.80 2.23
N ASP A 95 -0.95 18.57 1.71
CA ASP A 95 -0.58 17.39 2.49
C ASP A 95 0.57 16.64 1.78
N SER A 96 0.96 15.50 2.34
CA SER A 96 1.99 14.64 1.76
C SER A 96 1.65 14.08 0.37
N ARG A 97 0.41 14.21 -0.10
CA ARG A 97 -0.10 13.77 -1.41
C ARG A 97 -0.32 14.91 -2.42
N GLY A 98 0.00 16.14 -2.04
CA GLY A 98 -0.04 17.30 -2.93
C GLY A 98 -1.07 18.36 -2.56
N PRO A 99 -1.18 19.41 -3.39
CA PRO A 99 -2.04 20.56 -3.13
C PRO A 99 -3.52 20.21 -3.07
N ILE A 100 -4.26 20.96 -2.26
CA ILE A 100 -5.70 20.85 -2.07
C ILE A 100 -6.30 22.25 -2.14
N ALA A 101 -7.20 22.48 -3.08
CA ALA A 101 -8.02 23.68 -3.16
C ALA A 101 -9.35 23.48 -2.43
N HIS A 102 -9.66 24.41 -1.54
CA HIS A 102 -10.97 24.54 -0.92
C HIS A 102 -11.71 25.65 -1.66
N LEU A 103 -12.77 25.27 -2.36
CA LEU A 103 -13.53 26.14 -3.26
C LEU A 103 -14.84 26.50 -2.59
N LYS A 104 -15.03 27.79 -2.32
CA LYS A 104 -16.25 28.30 -1.74
C LYS A 104 -17.19 28.80 -2.83
N SER A 105 -18.38 28.23 -2.88
CA SER A 105 -19.50 28.67 -3.72
C SER A 105 -20.77 28.62 -2.88
N LYS A 106 -21.96 28.49 -3.50
CA LYS A 106 -23.20 28.12 -2.76
C LYS A 106 -23.04 26.86 -1.92
N THR A 107 -22.19 25.94 -2.37
CA THR A 107 -21.74 24.75 -1.64
C THR A 107 -20.22 24.77 -1.53
N GLU A 108 -19.69 24.17 -0.47
CA GLU A 108 -18.25 24.03 -0.28
C GLU A 108 -17.73 22.78 -0.98
N TRP A 109 -16.63 22.93 -1.72
CA TRP A 109 -16.01 21.85 -2.48
C TRP A 109 -14.52 21.74 -2.15
N VAL A 110 -13.99 20.54 -2.33
CA VAL A 110 -12.57 20.25 -2.22
C VAL A 110 -12.06 19.71 -3.55
N GLY A 111 -11.13 20.44 -4.15
CA GLY A 111 -10.34 20.04 -5.31
C GLY A 111 -8.99 19.48 -4.88
N GLN A 112 -8.80 18.17 -5.04
CA GLN A 112 -7.54 17.51 -4.75
C GLN A 112 -6.75 17.36 -6.05
N PHE A 113 -5.62 18.05 -6.16
CA PHE A 113 -4.74 17.91 -7.32
C PHE A 113 -4.02 16.56 -7.30
N LEU A 114 -3.76 16.02 -8.48
CA LEU A 114 -3.00 14.78 -8.68
C LEU A 114 -1.62 15.13 -9.27
N PRO A 115 -0.70 15.67 -8.46
CA PRO A 115 0.56 16.21 -8.98
C PRO A 115 1.38 15.16 -9.71
N TRP A 116 1.30 13.89 -9.31
CA TRP A 116 2.04 12.79 -9.94
C TRP A 116 1.19 11.94 -10.90
N GLY A 117 0.01 12.45 -11.27
CA GLY A 117 -0.95 11.77 -12.12
C GLY A 117 -1.82 10.75 -11.39
N SER A 118 -2.57 9.98 -12.18
CA SER A 118 -3.48 8.92 -11.74
C SER A 118 -2.89 7.55 -12.05
N ASP A 119 -3.24 6.54 -11.24
CA ASP A 119 -2.91 5.13 -11.52
C ASP A 119 -3.78 4.52 -12.64
N GLY A 120 -4.66 5.31 -13.26
CA GLY A 120 -5.57 4.90 -14.32
C GLY A 120 -6.71 3.99 -13.86
N LEU A 121 -6.81 3.72 -12.55
CA LEU A 121 -7.82 2.85 -11.95
C LEU A 121 -8.82 3.62 -11.09
N LEU A 122 -8.57 4.89 -10.82
CA LEU A 122 -9.43 5.70 -9.97
C LEU A 122 -10.89 5.76 -10.43
N ARG A 123 -11.16 6.04 -11.72
CA ARG A 123 -12.55 6.04 -12.24
C ARG A 123 -13.24 4.68 -12.09
N LYS A 124 -12.49 3.60 -12.32
CA LYS A 124 -12.99 2.24 -12.09
C LYS A 124 -13.33 2.00 -10.62
N ARG A 125 -12.54 2.53 -9.68
CA ARG A 125 -12.86 2.47 -8.25
C ARG A 125 -14.15 3.23 -7.95
N ILE A 126 -14.31 4.43 -8.48
CA ILE A 126 -15.53 5.23 -8.29
C ILE A 126 -16.77 4.49 -8.81
N GLU A 127 -16.68 3.83 -9.96
CA GLU A 127 -17.79 3.08 -10.55
C GLU A 127 -18.11 1.77 -9.83
N SER A 128 -17.09 1.13 -9.24
CA SER A 128 -17.20 -0.24 -8.71
C SER A 128 -17.36 -0.30 -7.19
N TYR A 129 -16.90 0.71 -6.47
CA TYR A 129 -16.87 0.68 -5.00
C TYR A 129 -18.25 1.02 -4.43
N PRO A 130 -18.59 0.45 -3.26
CA PRO A 130 -19.88 0.67 -2.64
C PRO A 130 -20.05 2.11 -2.16
N GLN A 131 -21.31 2.57 -2.07
CA GLN A 131 -21.66 3.94 -1.70
C GLN A 131 -21.21 4.36 -0.28
N PHE A 132 -20.90 3.42 0.60
CA PHE A 132 -20.35 3.77 1.92
C PHE A 132 -18.90 4.25 1.84
N CYS A 133 -18.19 4.02 0.74
CA CYS A 133 -16.88 4.61 0.52
C CYS A 133 -17.01 6.11 0.27
N ASP A 134 -16.09 6.88 0.83
CA ASP A 134 -15.97 8.30 0.50
C ASP A 134 -15.22 8.43 -0.85
N LEU A 135 -16.00 8.51 -1.93
CA LEU A 135 -15.57 8.55 -3.33
C LEU A 135 -15.66 9.97 -3.90
N PRO A 136 -14.73 10.40 -4.79
CA PRO A 136 -14.87 11.67 -5.49
C PRO A 136 -16.18 11.72 -6.28
N CYS A 137 -16.90 12.83 -6.21
CA CYS A 137 -18.15 13.00 -6.94
C CYS A 137 -17.93 13.43 -8.41
N GLY A 138 -16.76 13.98 -8.71
CA GLY A 138 -16.35 14.38 -10.05
C GLY A 138 -14.87 14.69 -10.13
N GLY A 139 -14.46 15.31 -11.23
CA GLY A 139 -13.07 15.67 -11.45
C GLY A 139 -12.83 16.33 -12.80
N TYR A 140 -11.56 16.62 -13.04
CA TYR A 140 -11.07 17.16 -14.30
C TYR A 140 -9.94 16.28 -14.85
N SER A 141 -9.91 16.16 -16.17
CA SER A 141 -8.97 15.31 -16.90
C SER A 141 -8.30 16.06 -18.04
N TRP A 142 -7.04 15.72 -18.30
CA TRP A 142 -6.23 16.23 -19.39
C TRP A 142 -5.65 15.07 -20.18
N ASN A 143 -5.79 15.08 -21.51
CA ASN A 143 -5.33 14.01 -22.40
C ASN A 143 -5.72 12.57 -21.95
N GLY A 144 -6.91 12.43 -21.38
CA GLY A 144 -7.44 11.15 -20.89
C GLY A 144 -6.95 10.71 -19.51
N ALA A 145 -6.08 11.48 -18.84
CA ALA A 145 -5.65 11.24 -17.47
C ALA A 145 -6.33 12.20 -16.50
N ASP A 146 -6.74 11.73 -15.32
CA ASP A 146 -7.30 12.59 -14.28
C ASP A 146 -6.20 13.44 -13.64
N VAL A 147 -6.49 14.73 -13.44
CA VAL A 147 -5.54 15.73 -12.89
C VAL A 147 -6.07 16.42 -11.63
N ILE A 148 -7.40 16.48 -11.47
CA ILE A 148 -8.07 17.04 -10.28
C ILE A 148 -9.23 16.12 -9.91
N LEU A 149 -9.38 15.84 -8.61
CA LEU A 149 -10.54 15.16 -8.04
C LEU A 149 -11.39 16.15 -7.26
N ILE A 150 -12.71 16.09 -7.45
CA ILE A 150 -13.67 16.97 -6.79
C ILE A 150 -14.50 16.19 -5.77
N ARG A 151 -14.68 16.81 -4.61
CA ARG A 151 -15.50 16.33 -3.50
C ARG A 151 -16.35 17.48 -2.98
N LYS A 152 -17.51 17.17 -2.43
CA LYS A 152 -18.25 18.10 -1.58
C LYS A 152 -17.60 18.07 -0.20
N GLU A 153 -17.45 19.23 0.44
CA GLU A 153 -16.99 19.27 1.82
C GLU A 153 -18.11 18.71 2.71
N GLU A 154 -17.79 17.69 3.50
CA GLU A 154 -18.68 17.10 4.50
C GLU A 154 -18.14 17.36 5.90
N GLU A 155 -18.99 17.22 6.92
CA GLU A 155 -18.56 17.34 8.31
C GLU A 155 -17.38 16.39 8.62
N LYS A 156 -16.29 16.97 9.14
CA LYS A 156 -15.08 16.23 9.51
C LYS A 156 -15.37 15.30 10.69
N LYS A 157 -15.64 14.03 10.38
CA LYS A 157 -15.63 12.94 11.36
C LYS A 157 -14.18 12.60 11.74
N PRO A 158 -13.91 12.30 13.02
CA PRO A 158 -12.57 11.92 13.44
C PRO A 158 -12.12 10.66 12.72
N SER A 159 -10.85 10.62 12.32
CA SER A 159 -10.30 9.45 11.67
C SER A 159 -9.95 8.36 12.69
N SER A 160 -9.83 7.12 12.21
CA SER A 160 -9.39 6.00 13.05
C SER A 160 -7.94 6.20 13.50
N ARG A 161 -7.13 6.94 12.73
CA ARG A 161 -5.80 7.42 13.14
C ARG A 161 -5.91 8.32 14.38
N GLU A 162 -6.73 9.37 14.35
CA GLU A 162 -6.92 10.26 15.50
C GLU A 162 -7.40 9.50 16.76
N SER A 163 -8.37 8.59 16.57
CA SER A 163 -8.90 7.78 17.68
C SER A 163 -7.83 6.83 18.25
N LEU A 164 -7.01 6.22 17.37
CA LEU A 164 -5.94 5.33 17.78
C LEU A 164 -4.79 6.08 18.46
N SER A 165 -4.47 7.28 18.00
CA SER A 165 -3.50 8.17 18.66
C SER A 165 -3.90 8.44 20.11
N ASN A 166 -5.18 8.80 20.34
CA ASN A 166 -5.71 8.99 21.70
C ASN A 166 -5.60 7.70 22.53
N ALA A 167 -5.87 6.53 21.94
CA ALA A 167 -5.73 5.25 22.65
C ALA A 167 -4.26 4.94 22.99
N PHE A 168 -3.30 5.30 22.14
CA PHE A 168 -1.87 5.13 22.41
C PHE A 168 -1.36 6.08 23.48
N GLU A 169 -1.77 7.36 23.46
CA GLU A 169 -1.42 8.35 24.49
C GLU A 169 -1.92 7.95 25.88
N ASN A 170 -3.09 7.31 25.94
CA ASN A 170 -3.68 6.81 27.19
C ASN A 170 -3.29 5.36 27.53
N GLU A 171 -2.41 4.73 26.73
CA GLU A 171 -2.04 3.32 26.81
C GLU A 171 -3.25 2.35 26.92
N ASN A 172 -4.37 2.74 26.32
CA ASN A 172 -5.62 1.99 26.37
C ASN A 172 -5.62 0.86 25.33
N LYS A 173 -5.03 -0.26 25.72
CA LYS A 173 -4.92 -1.47 24.90
C LYS A 173 -6.27 -1.97 24.36
N ASP A 174 -7.32 -2.00 25.17
CA ASP A 174 -8.61 -2.56 24.74
C ASP A 174 -9.29 -1.68 23.69
N GLU A 175 -9.21 -0.35 23.86
CA GLU A 175 -9.69 0.61 22.88
C GLU A 175 -8.90 0.55 21.57
N ALA A 176 -7.56 0.52 21.65
CA ALA A 176 -6.71 0.39 20.47
C ALA A 176 -7.03 -0.89 19.67
N LYS A 177 -7.22 -2.02 20.36
CA LYS A 177 -7.62 -3.29 19.73
C LYS A 177 -9.00 -3.21 19.10
N ALA A 178 -9.96 -2.56 19.76
CA ALA A 178 -11.31 -2.41 19.24
C ALA A 178 -11.33 -1.56 17.95
N ILE A 179 -10.61 -0.43 17.94
CA ILE A 179 -10.46 0.45 16.76
C ILE A 179 -9.85 -0.33 15.59
N LEU A 180 -8.76 -1.06 15.84
CA LEU A 180 -8.07 -1.83 14.81
C LEU A 180 -8.92 -2.99 14.27
N ARG A 181 -9.63 -3.72 15.13
CA ARG A 181 -10.55 -4.77 14.70
C ARG A 181 -11.63 -4.19 13.79
N GLU A 182 -12.16 -3.01 14.10
CA GLU A 182 -13.17 -2.36 13.28
C GLU A 182 -12.61 -1.87 11.94
N CYS A 183 -11.41 -1.30 11.90
CA CYS A 183 -10.72 -0.97 10.65
C CYS A 183 -10.54 -2.21 9.76
N GLY A 184 -10.13 -3.33 10.36
CA GLY A 184 -10.03 -4.61 9.69
C GLY A 184 -11.36 -5.04 9.08
N ARG A 185 -12.44 -5.01 9.86
CA ARG A 185 -13.80 -5.38 9.42
C ARG A 185 -14.28 -4.52 8.26
N LYS A 186 -14.04 -3.21 8.31
CA LYS A 186 -14.38 -2.27 7.23
C LYS A 186 -13.62 -2.59 5.95
N LEU A 187 -12.31 -2.82 6.04
CA LEU A 187 -11.49 -3.21 4.89
C LEU A 187 -11.94 -4.55 4.30
N GLY A 188 -12.24 -5.54 5.14
CA GLY A 188 -12.71 -6.85 4.69
C GLY A 188 -14.09 -6.78 4.02
N THR A 189 -14.98 -5.91 4.53
CA THR A 189 -16.29 -5.65 3.93
C THR A 189 -16.15 -5.03 2.55
N LEU A 190 -15.26 -4.04 2.40
CA LEU A 190 -14.96 -3.45 1.08
C LEU A 190 -14.42 -4.51 0.11
N HIS A 191 -13.46 -5.33 0.54
CA HIS A 191 -12.91 -6.39 -0.30
C HIS A 191 -13.96 -7.42 -0.72
N SER A 192 -14.94 -7.73 0.14
CA SER A 192 -16.06 -8.60 -0.23
C SER A 192 -16.91 -8.02 -1.35
N HIS A 193 -17.16 -6.71 -1.37
CA HIS A 193 -17.83 -6.05 -2.49
C HIS A 193 -16.97 -6.05 -3.77
N VAL A 194 -15.68 -5.70 -3.64
CA VAL A 194 -14.77 -5.62 -4.80
C VAL A 194 -14.60 -6.97 -5.50
N LYS A 195 -14.61 -8.07 -4.73
CA LYS A 195 -14.56 -9.43 -5.26
C LYS A 195 -15.67 -9.70 -6.28
N GLU A 196 -16.84 -9.10 -6.12
CA GLU A 196 -17.99 -9.30 -7.01
C GLU A 196 -17.84 -8.52 -8.33
N THR A 197 -17.00 -7.48 -8.34
CA THR A 197 -16.79 -6.63 -9.52
C THR A 197 -15.81 -7.26 -10.51
N ARG A 198 -14.56 -7.47 -10.07
CA ARG A 198 -13.48 -7.94 -10.95
C ARG A 198 -12.38 -8.62 -10.17
N VAL A 199 -12.06 -9.83 -10.62
CA VAL A 199 -10.96 -10.63 -10.10
C VAL A 199 -10.14 -11.18 -11.26
N THR A 200 -8.82 -11.18 -11.11
CA THR A 200 -7.88 -11.73 -12.09
C THR A 200 -6.91 -12.69 -11.39
N PRO A 201 -6.30 -13.64 -12.12
CA PRO A 201 -5.33 -14.55 -11.52
C PRO A 201 -4.14 -13.83 -10.87
N PRO A 202 -3.44 -14.47 -9.91
CA PRO A 202 -2.28 -13.87 -9.25
C PRO A 202 -1.17 -13.45 -10.23
N ASP A 203 -0.72 -12.20 -10.14
CA ASP A 203 0.28 -11.60 -11.06
C ASP A 203 1.70 -11.55 -10.49
N GLN A 204 2.17 -12.70 -10.00
CA GLN A 204 3.46 -12.79 -9.30
C GLN A 204 4.66 -12.39 -10.17
N LYS A 205 4.59 -12.56 -11.49
CA LYS A 205 5.75 -12.33 -12.36
C LYS A 205 6.01 -10.83 -12.52
N ARG A 206 4.98 -10.04 -12.83
CA ARG A 206 5.12 -8.60 -12.98
C ARG A 206 5.46 -7.96 -11.65
N TRP A 207 4.79 -8.36 -10.58
CA TRP A 207 5.11 -7.84 -9.25
C TRP A 207 6.55 -8.16 -8.81
N ASN A 208 7.05 -9.39 -9.00
CA ASN A 208 8.45 -9.71 -8.64
C ASN A 208 9.45 -8.88 -9.47
N SER A 209 9.08 -8.49 -10.69
CA SER A 209 9.89 -7.63 -11.57
C SER A 209 9.86 -6.18 -11.08
N ARG A 210 8.69 -5.67 -10.71
CA ARG A 210 8.53 -4.35 -10.08
C ARG A 210 9.33 -4.24 -8.78
N LEU A 211 9.23 -5.26 -7.91
CA LEU A 211 9.99 -5.33 -6.67
C LEU A 211 11.51 -5.32 -6.93
N ALA A 212 11.98 -6.04 -7.96
CA ALA A 212 13.38 -6.01 -8.36
C ALA A 212 13.85 -4.61 -8.76
N GLY A 213 13.02 -3.86 -9.50
CA GLY A 213 13.32 -2.47 -9.86
C GLY A 213 13.45 -1.56 -8.64
N MET A 214 12.56 -1.71 -7.65
CA MET A 214 12.65 -0.95 -6.39
C MET A 214 13.91 -1.31 -5.59
N GLU A 215 14.21 -2.60 -5.45
CA GLU A 215 15.43 -3.06 -4.76
C GLU A 215 16.71 -2.58 -5.45
N GLU A 216 16.75 -2.59 -6.78
CA GLU A 216 17.88 -2.09 -7.57
C GLU A 216 18.04 -0.58 -7.44
N ALA A 217 16.93 0.17 -7.56
CA ALA A 217 16.92 1.62 -7.42
C ALA A 217 17.42 2.07 -6.04
N LEU A 218 17.03 1.33 -4.99
CA LEU A 218 17.44 1.59 -3.61
C LEU A 218 18.78 0.96 -3.23
N ARG A 219 19.40 0.17 -4.12
CA ARG A 219 20.59 -0.65 -3.82
C ARG A 219 20.41 -1.50 -2.56
N SER A 220 19.22 -2.08 -2.40
CA SER A 220 18.85 -2.89 -1.25
C SER A 220 19.81 -4.06 -1.06
N HIS A 221 20.24 -4.31 0.19
CA HIS A 221 21.01 -5.50 0.56
C HIS A 221 20.14 -6.76 0.70
N SER A 222 18.82 -6.61 0.61
CA SER A 222 17.85 -7.70 0.67
C SER A 222 17.17 -7.88 -0.69
N ILE A 223 17.02 -9.14 -1.11
CA ILE A 223 16.32 -9.52 -2.34
C ILE A 223 15.26 -10.54 -1.95
N TRP A 224 13.98 -10.24 -2.19
CA TRP A 224 12.89 -11.16 -1.84
C TRP A 224 12.03 -11.54 -3.04
N ARG A 225 12.05 -12.83 -3.41
CA ARG A 225 11.18 -13.40 -4.46
C ARG A 225 10.39 -14.57 -3.92
N VAL A 226 9.08 -14.60 -4.16
CA VAL A 226 8.21 -15.68 -3.65
C VAL A 226 7.10 -16.00 -4.66
N PRO A 227 6.72 -17.27 -4.83
CA PRO A 227 5.48 -17.62 -5.50
C PRO A 227 4.28 -17.20 -4.64
N TYR A 228 3.17 -16.84 -5.27
CA TYR A 228 1.94 -16.51 -4.55
C TYR A 228 1.11 -17.75 -4.22
N SER A 229 0.25 -17.61 -3.22
CA SER A 229 -0.87 -18.54 -3.09
C SER A 229 -1.77 -18.45 -4.32
N ARG A 230 -2.37 -19.58 -4.69
CA ARG A 230 -3.40 -19.63 -5.75
C ARG A 230 -4.68 -18.87 -5.35
N ASP A 231 -4.79 -18.58 -4.06
CA ASP A 231 -5.93 -17.88 -3.47
C ASP A 231 -5.71 -16.37 -3.34
N SER A 232 -4.53 -15.88 -3.71
CA SER A 232 -4.19 -14.45 -3.76
C SER A 232 -4.61 -13.85 -5.10
N ASP A 233 -5.91 -13.95 -5.42
CA ASP A 233 -6.40 -13.37 -6.67
C ASP A 233 -6.20 -11.84 -6.66
N CYS A 234 -5.82 -11.29 -7.82
CA CYS A 234 -5.68 -9.86 -8.00
C CYS A 234 -7.06 -9.21 -8.16
N MET A 235 -7.25 -8.06 -7.54
CA MET A 235 -8.52 -7.33 -7.50
C MET A 235 -8.31 -5.86 -7.85
N LEU A 236 -9.40 -5.11 -7.99
CA LEU A 236 -9.32 -3.65 -8.13
C LEU A 236 -8.87 -3.05 -6.79
N TYR A 237 -7.56 -2.94 -6.59
CA TYR A 237 -6.97 -2.53 -5.32
C TYR A 237 -7.22 -1.07 -4.99
N ILE A 238 -7.24 -0.75 -3.70
CA ILE A 238 -7.61 0.56 -3.19
C ILE A 238 -6.49 1.59 -3.45
N GLY A 239 -5.23 1.19 -3.25
CA GLY A 239 -4.08 2.07 -3.31
C GLY A 239 -3.34 2.08 -1.97
N ASP A 240 -2.70 3.18 -1.63
CA ASP A 240 -2.05 3.36 -0.33
C ASP A 240 -3.09 3.65 0.76
N VAL A 241 -3.57 2.57 1.41
CA VAL A 241 -4.56 2.57 2.48
C VAL A 241 -3.87 2.89 3.81
N ARG A 242 -4.38 3.90 4.52
CA ARG A 242 -3.90 4.34 5.84
C ARG A 242 -5.03 4.42 6.85
N LEU A 243 -4.71 4.45 8.14
CA LEU A 243 -5.68 4.58 9.23
C LEU A 243 -6.43 5.92 9.18
N ASP A 244 -5.87 6.94 8.53
CA ASP A 244 -6.55 8.22 8.35
C ASP A 244 -7.71 8.16 7.33
N ASP A 245 -7.68 7.18 6.43
CA ASP A 245 -8.72 6.99 5.41
C ASP A 245 -10.02 6.44 6.02
N PHE A 246 -9.99 5.90 7.25
CA PHE A 246 -11.15 5.32 7.92
C PHE A 246 -11.84 6.38 8.78
N ARG A 247 -13.05 6.81 8.40
CA ARG A 247 -13.78 7.91 9.06
C ARG A 247 -15.22 7.53 9.32
N GLY A 248 -15.60 7.37 10.60
CA GLY A 248 -16.89 6.79 10.95
C GLY A 248 -17.07 5.45 10.22
N GLU A 249 -18.16 5.30 9.47
CA GLU A 249 -18.48 4.06 8.71
C GLU A 249 -17.89 4.00 7.29
N SER A 250 -17.18 5.03 6.84
CA SER A 250 -16.63 5.10 5.48
C SER A 250 -15.14 4.84 5.41
N ILE A 251 -14.71 4.37 4.24
CA ILE A 251 -13.30 4.35 3.82
C ILE A 251 -13.15 5.36 2.69
N ARG A 252 -12.28 6.35 2.88
CA ARG A 252 -11.95 7.35 1.89
C ARG A 252 -11.01 6.79 0.85
N ILE A 253 -11.39 6.92 -0.43
CA ILE A 253 -10.52 6.55 -1.54
C ILE A 253 -9.65 7.75 -1.89
N THR A 254 -8.37 7.63 -1.58
CA THR A 254 -7.41 8.73 -1.61
C THR A 254 -6.62 8.77 -2.92
N ARG A 255 -5.79 9.81 -3.06
CA ARG A 255 -4.90 10.04 -4.21
C ARG A 255 -3.73 9.05 -4.19
N PRO A 256 -3.09 8.72 -5.33
CA PRO A 256 -1.84 7.96 -5.35
C PRO A 256 -0.74 8.63 -4.50
N ARG A 257 0.25 7.84 -4.07
CA ARG A 257 1.43 8.35 -3.34
C ARG A 257 2.60 8.58 -4.31
N LEU A 258 3.59 9.39 -3.92
CA LEU A 258 4.73 9.75 -4.78
C LEU A 258 5.50 8.53 -5.30
N SER A 259 5.68 7.50 -4.47
CA SER A 259 6.37 6.27 -4.88
C SER A 259 5.70 5.55 -6.05
N ASP A 260 4.38 5.69 -6.23
CA ASP A 260 3.68 5.11 -7.37
C ASP A 260 4.06 5.80 -8.69
N ALA A 261 4.51 7.05 -8.65
CA ALA A 261 5.02 7.76 -9.81
C ALA A 261 6.52 7.54 -10.06
N LEU A 262 7.29 7.38 -8.99
CA LEU A 262 8.72 7.00 -9.08
C LEU A 262 8.90 5.56 -9.57
N HIS A 263 7.97 4.68 -9.19
CA HIS A 263 7.92 3.28 -9.61
C HIS A 263 6.49 2.91 -10.05
N PRO A 264 6.14 3.20 -11.33
CA PRO A 264 4.84 2.93 -11.90
C PRO A 264 4.31 1.52 -11.61
N ILE A 265 3.00 1.43 -11.40
CA ILE A 265 2.30 0.18 -11.15
C ILE A 265 1.94 -0.48 -12.49
N ASP A 266 2.51 -1.65 -12.76
CA ASP A 266 2.28 -2.44 -13.98
C ASP A 266 1.76 -3.86 -13.71
N CYS A 267 1.46 -4.17 -12.45
CA CYS A 267 1.03 -5.48 -11.95
C CYS A 267 -0.32 -5.42 -11.21
N GLY A 268 -1.02 -6.55 -11.15
CA GLY A 268 -2.21 -6.69 -10.31
C GLY A 268 -1.88 -6.96 -8.84
N PHE A 269 -2.66 -6.40 -7.91
CA PHE A 269 -2.47 -6.60 -6.46
C PHE A 269 -3.60 -7.42 -5.83
N PRO A 270 -3.30 -8.33 -4.89
CA PRO A 270 -4.30 -9.03 -4.11
C PRO A 270 -4.74 -8.21 -2.89
N ALA A 271 -5.89 -8.59 -2.31
CA ALA A 271 -6.47 -7.95 -1.14
C ALA A 271 -5.55 -7.90 0.11
N ILE A 272 -4.65 -8.89 0.27
CA ILE A 272 -3.68 -8.90 1.37
C ILE A 272 -2.66 -7.75 1.28
N ARG A 273 -2.42 -7.19 0.10
CA ARG A 273 -1.52 -6.04 -0.08
C ARG A 273 -2.09 -4.77 0.55
N ASP A 274 -3.39 -4.55 0.43
CA ASP A 274 -4.06 -3.41 1.07
C ASP A 274 -4.12 -3.58 2.60
N LEU A 275 -4.30 -4.82 3.08
CA LEU A 275 -4.13 -5.12 4.51
C LEU A 275 -2.70 -4.87 5.00
N ALA A 276 -1.69 -5.22 4.20
CA ALA A 276 -0.29 -4.96 4.53
C ALA A 276 0.03 -3.46 4.58
N SER A 277 -0.56 -2.65 3.69
CA SER A 277 -0.52 -1.18 3.76
C SER A 277 -0.98 -0.68 5.13
N LEU A 278 -2.11 -1.20 5.61
CA LEU A 278 -2.69 -0.80 6.89
C LEU A 278 -1.90 -1.31 8.10
N VAL A 279 -1.38 -2.54 8.05
CA VAL A 279 -0.48 -3.11 9.07
C VAL A 279 0.83 -2.33 9.17
N HIS A 280 1.36 -1.89 8.04
CA HIS A 280 2.55 -1.06 8.00
C HIS A 280 2.28 0.35 8.54
N ASP A 281 1.11 0.93 8.24
CA ASP A 281 0.69 2.21 8.83
C ASP A 281 0.52 2.13 10.35
N LEU A 282 -0.05 1.03 10.86
CA LEU A 282 -0.08 0.74 12.30
C LEU A 282 1.34 0.66 12.88
N SER A 283 2.29 0.04 12.18
CA SER A 283 3.69 -0.03 12.62
C SER A 283 4.35 1.35 12.67
N ARG A 284 4.02 2.25 11.72
CA ARG A 284 4.44 3.66 11.76
C ARG A 284 3.91 4.37 12.98
N MET A 285 2.61 4.27 13.25
CA MET A 285 2.01 4.89 14.43
C MET A 285 2.57 4.32 15.74
N HIS A 286 2.75 3.00 15.82
CA HIS A 286 3.32 2.35 17.00
C HIS A 286 4.73 2.89 17.31
N TYR A 287 5.56 3.06 16.27
CA TYR A 287 6.89 3.67 16.39
C TYR A 287 6.84 5.17 16.73
N GLU A 288 5.92 5.92 16.11
CA GLU A 288 5.76 7.37 16.32
C GLU A 288 5.39 7.72 17.76
N PHE A 289 4.50 6.93 18.36
CA PHE A 289 4.01 7.12 19.73
C PHE A 289 4.85 6.38 20.79
N ASP A 290 5.86 5.60 20.38
CA ASP A 290 6.66 4.74 21.27
C ASP A 290 5.78 3.90 22.23
N SER A 291 4.67 3.37 21.70
CA SER A 291 3.64 2.73 22.51
C SER A 291 4.15 1.45 23.17
N GLN A 292 3.87 1.29 24.46
CA GLN A 292 4.23 0.09 25.22
C GLN A 292 3.28 -1.09 24.98
N ILE A 293 2.16 -0.86 24.26
CA ILE A 293 1.23 -1.92 23.89
C ILE A 293 1.93 -2.86 22.90
N ASP A 294 1.76 -4.18 23.09
CA ASP A 294 2.37 -5.16 22.20
C ASP A 294 1.81 -5.07 20.77
N ILE A 295 2.69 -4.70 19.83
CA ILE A 295 2.38 -4.59 18.42
C ILE A 295 1.83 -5.90 17.82
N ILE A 296 2.22 -7.06 18.36
CA ILE A 296 1.72 -8.35 17.90
C ILE A 296 0.21 -8.47 18.17
N GLU A 297 -0.25 -8.05 19.35
CA GLU A 297 -1.67 -8.09 19.71
C GLU A 297 -2.51 -7.07 18.92
N LEU A 298 -1.94 -5.90 18.61
CA LEU A 298 -2.55 -4.88 17.78
C LEU A 298 -2.71 -5.38 16.34
N ARG A 299 -1.64 -5.94 15.75
CA ARG A 299 -1.65 -6.55 14.41
C ARG A 299 -2.63 -7.71 14.33
N LEU A 300 -2.65 -8.57 15.35
CA LEU A 300 -3.59 -9.68 15.42
C LEU A 300 -5.04 -9.18 15.41
N SER A 301 -5.35 -8.15 16.19
CA SER A 301 -6.71 -7.58 16.25
C SER A 301 -7.16 -7.03 14.90
N LEU A 302 -6.27 -6.32 14.19
CA LEU A 302 -6.52 -5.83 12.84
C LEU A 302 -6.74 -6.97 11.83
N ILE A 303 -5.86 -7.97 11.83
CA ILE A 303 -5.93 -9.13 10.92
C ILE A 303 -7.20 -9.94 11.19
N GLU A 304 -7.55 -10.21 12.45
CA GLU A 304 -8.78 -10.92 12.81
C GLU A 304 -10.02 -10.16 12.35
N GLY A 305 -10.08 -8.85 12.61
CA GLY A 305 -11.16 -8.00 12.12
C GLY A 305 -11.33 -8.10 10.61
N TRP A 306 -10.23 -8.08 9.86
CA TRP A 306 -10.27 -8.29 8.42
C TRP A 306 -10.79 -9.67 8.02
N ARG A 307 -10.33 -10.74 8.69
CA ARG A 307 -10.76 -12.11 8.39
C ARG A 307 -12.24 -12.36 8.68
N GLU A 308 -12.87 -11.61 9.58
CA GLU A 308 -14.30 -11.74 9.88
C GLU A 308 -15.19 -11.42 8.68
N THR A 309 -14.80 -10.46 7.85
CA THR A 309 -15.66 -9.93 6.78
C THR A 309 -15.08 -10.08 5.38
N ALA A 310 -13.76 -10.33 5.26
CA ALA A 310 -13.10 -10.57 3.97
C ALA A 310 -13.51 -11.92 3.37
N PRO A 311 -13.46 -12.06 2.02
CA PRO A 311 -13.79 -13.31 1.36
C PRO A 311 -12.96 -14.49 1.89
N SER A 312 -13.63 -15.61 2.22
CA SER A 312 -13.02 -16.80 2.83
C SER A 312 -11.79 -17.34 2.09
N LYS A 313 -11.78 -17.25 0.75
CA LYS A 313 -10.63 -17.62 -0.09
C LYS A 313 -9.42 -16.72 0.19
N TRP A 314 -9.64 -15.41 0.28
CA TRP A 314 -8.60 -14.39 0.47
C TRP A 314 -8.11 -14.32 1.92
N SER A 315 -8.97 -14.69 2.89
CA SER A 315 -8.64 -14.74 4.33
C SER A 315 -8.19 -16.13 4.82
N SER A 316 -7.90 -17.03 3.89
CA SER A 316 -7.44 -18.40 4.17
C SER A 316 -6.02 -18.42 4.72
N ASN A 317 -5.70 -19.47 5.48
CA ASN A 317 -4.34 -19.66 6.02
C ASN A 317 -3.29 -19.79 4.91
N ASP A 318 -3.68 -20.26 3.71
CA ASP A 318 -2.78 -20.39 2.57
C ASP A 318 -2.35 -19.03 2.00
N VAL A 319 -3.18 -17.99 2.08
CA VAL A 319 -2.82 -16.62 1.69
C VAL A 319 -1.85 -15.99 2.68
N PHE A 320 -2.00 -16.27 3.97
CA PHE A 320 -1.10 -15.80 5.03
C PHE A 320 0.20 -16.62 5.15
N TYR A 321 0.32 -17.73 4.42
CA TYR A 321 1.46 -18.62 4.52
C TYR A 321 2.74 -17.96 3.95
N SER A 322 3.66 -17.59 4.84
CA SER A 322 4.88 -16.82 4.53
C SER A 322 5.79 -17.48 3.47
N HIS A 323 5.78 -18.80 3.36
CA HIS A 323 6.53 -19.50 2.29
C HIS A 323 5.92 -19.32 0.89
N ARG A 324 4.71 -18.75 0.77
CA ARG A 324 3.97 -18.47 -0.49
C ARG A 324 3.51 -16.99 -0.60
N GLY A 325 4.36 -16.09 -0.14
CA GLY A 325 4.11 -14.64 -0.15
C GLY A 325 3.75 -14.17 1.24
N GLY A 326 2.60 -14.59 1.77
CA GLY A 326 2.14 -14.22 3.11
C GLY A 326 2.05 -12.71 3.33
N MET A 327 1.77 -12.28 4.57
CA MET A 327 1.73 -10.85 4.92
C MET A 327 3.10 -10.18 4.75
N ALA A 328 4.15 -10.90 5.14
CA ALA A 328 5.51 -10.39 5.25
C ALA A 328 6.04 -9.76 3.96
N ILE A 329 5.75 -10.36 2.81
CA ILE A 329 6.27 -9.86 1.55
C ILE A 329 5.61 -8.54 1.13
N TRP A 330 4.33 -8.38 1.44
CA TRP A 330 3.56 -7.20 1.10
C TRP A 330 3.92 -6.04 2.04
N GLU A 331 4.18 -6.32 3.32
CA GLU A 331 4.72 -5.33 4.25
C GLU A 331 6.14 -4.89 3.85
N TYR A 332 6.97 -5.82 3.37
CA TYR A 332 8.29 -5.48 2.81
C TYR A 332 8.17 -4.54 1.62
N GLU A 333 7.21 -4.75 0.71
CA GLU A 333 6.92 -3.82 -0.37
C GLU A 333 6.55 -2.42 0.17
N GLN A 334 5.69 -2.33 1.20
CA GLN A 334 5.34 -1.03 1.81
C GLN A 334 6.56 -0.33 2.40
N CYS A 335 7.47 -1.07 3.03
CA CYS A 335 8.72 -0.52 3.56
C CYS A 335 9.60 0.06 2.44
N LEU A 336 9.71 -0.62 1.29
CA LEU A 336 10.49 -0.11 0.15
C LEU A 336 9.86 1.14 -0.46
N LEU A 337 8.53 1.23 -0.54
CA LEU A 337 7.83 2.42 -0.99
C LEU A 337 8.12 3.63 -0.08
N ASP A 338 8.11 3.42 1.24
CA ASP A 338 8.48 4.46 2.21
C ASP A 338 9.95 4.91 2.06
N VAL A 339 10.88 3.96 1.87
CA VAL A 339 12.29 4.27 1.63
C VAL A 339 12.48 5.01 0.31
N THR A 340 11.71 4.67 -0.73
CA THR A 340 11.73 5.36 -2.03
C THR A 340 11.35 6.83 -1.87
N GLU A 341 10.25 7.12 -1.16
CA GLU A 341 9.82 8.49 -0.91
C GLU A 341 10.81 9.25 -0.02
N ALA A 342 11.27 8.66 1.07
CA ALA A 342 12.27 9.31 1.91
C ALA A 342 13.58 9.61 1.16
N THR A 343 13.97 8.72 0.24
CA THR A 343 15.15 8.89 -0.62
C THR A 343 14.95 10.01 -1.65
N SER A 344 13.75 10.13 -2.24
CA SER A 344 13.44 11.22 -3.19
C SER A 344 13.32 12.59 -2.54
N HIS A 345 13.11 12.65 -1.22
CA HIS A 345 13.13 13.89 -0.43
C HIS A 345 14.45 14.14 0.32
N GLN A 346 15.38 13.17 0.37
CA GLN A 346 16.54 13.22 1.28
C GLN A 346 16.15 13.42 2.77
N SER A 347 14.99 12.90 3.18
CA SER A 347 14.41 13.11 4.53
C SER A 347 15.02 12.23 5.63
N GLY A 348 16.09 11.49 5.33
CA GLY A 348 16.69 10.53 6.25
C GLY A 348 16.02 9.15 6.21
N ALA A 349 16.38 8.28 7.15
CA ALA A 349 15.90 6.90 7.18
C ALA A 349 14.45 6.83 7.73
N PRO A 350 13.45 6.41 6.93
CA PRO A 350 12.08 6.31 7.41
C PRO A 350 11.96 5.12 8.36
N GLN A 351 11.65 5.40 9.62
CA GLN A 351 11.35 4.37 10.61
C GLN A 351 9.83 4.16 10.72
N PRO A 352 9.37 2.92 10.96
CA PRO A 352 10.16 1.70 11.20
C PRO A 352 10.62 0.97 9.94
N ALA A 353 10.35 1.50 8.73
CA ALA A 353 10.58 0.79 7.46
C ALA A 353 12.03 0.31 7.28
N VAL A 354 13.03 1.16 7.50
CA VAL A 354 14.46 0.76 7.40
C VAL A 354 14.82 -0.26 8.47
N GLY A 355 14.32 -0.08 9.71
CA GLY A 355 14.49 -1.04 10.79
C GLY A 355 13.94 -2.41 10.43
N LEU A 356 12.74 -2.47 9.87
CA LEU A 356 12.09 -3.71 9.41
C LEU A 356 12.88 -4.39 8.28
N ILE A 357 13.30 -3.63 7.25
CA ILE A 357 14.08 -4.16 6.12
C ILE A 357 15.38 -4.82 6.60
N ALA A 358 16.04 -4.27 7.63
CA ALA A 358 17.29 -4.83 8.15
C ALA A 358 17.15 -6.28 8.68
N TYR A 359 15.95 -6.70 9.10
CA TYR A 359 15.68 -8.06 9.58
C TYR A 359 15.25 -9.03 8.47
N VAL A 360 15.02 -8.56 7.25
CA VAL A 360 14.61 -9.41 6.11
C VAL A 360 15.61 -10.56 5.85
N PRO A 361 16.94 -10.36 5.84
CA PRO A 361 17.89 -11.46 5.64
C PRO A 361 17.77 -12.55 6.72
N SER A 362 17.55 -12.18 7.97
CA SER A 362 17.34 -13.11 9.08
C SER A 362 16.02 -13.87 8.92
N PHE A 363 14.95 -13.17 8.55
CA PHE A 363 13.64 -13.77 8.23
C PHE A 363 13.78 -14.82 7.12
N GLN A 364 14.46 -14.46 6.03
CA GLN A 364 14.69 -15.33 4.89
C GLN A 364 15.57 -16.55 5.24
N LYS A 365 16.62 -16.35 6.05
CA LYS A 365 17.47 -17.44 6.54
C LYS A 365 16.67 -18.45 7.38
N LYS A 366 15.80 -17.97 8.28
CA LYS A 366 14.90 -18.83 9.07
C LYS A 366 13.98 -19.64 8.14
N MET A 367 13.34 -18.98 7.18
CA MET A 367 12.50 -19.66 6.19
C MET A 367 13.27 -20.68 5.33
N PHE A 368 14.50 -20.36 4.92
CA PHE A 368 15.34 -21.25 4.13
C PHE A 368 15.71 -22.51 4.93
N ASN A 369 16.12 -22.36 6.19
CA ASN A 369 16.43 -23.48 7.07
C ASN A 369 15.22 -24.42 7.24
N ASN A 370 14.02 -23.86 7.39
CA ASN A 370 12.78 -24.63 7.51
C ASN A 370 12.50 -25.50 6.27
N ARG A 371 12.95 -25.09 5.07
CA ARG A 371 12.77 -25.88 3.84
C ARG A 371 13.44 -27.25 3.92
N THR A 372 14.45 -27.43 4.77
CA THR A 372 15.08 -28.74 5.02
C THR A 372 14.05 -29.75 5.56
N ILE A 373 13.18 -29.32 6.47
CA ILE A 373 12.10 -30.16 7.01
C ILE A 373 11.08 -30.50 5.91
N GLY A 374 10.74 -29.52 5.08
CA GLY A 374 9.89 -29.74 3.90
C GLY A 374 10.49 -30.74 2.90
N ALA A 375 11.80 -30.65 2.64
CA ALA A 375 12.52 -31.59 1.77
C ALA A 375 12.56 -33.00 2.36
N LEU A 376 12.80 -33.15 3.67
CA LEU A 376 12.74 -34.43 4.38
C LEU A 376 11.34 -35.06 4.28
N SER A 377 10.28 -34.25 4.38
CA SER A 377 8.90 -34.73 4.19
C SER A 377 8.67 -35.32 2.80
N ILE A 378 9.15 -34.63 1.76
CA ILE A 378 9.03 -35.09 0.36
C ILE A 378 9.83 -36.38 0.16
N MET A 379 11.07 -36.45 0.66
CA MET A 379 11.89 -37.66 0.58
C MET A 379 11.24 -38.84 1.29
N ALA A 380 10.68 -38.65 2.49
CA ALA A 380 9.96 -39.71 3.19
C ALA A 380 8.76 -40.23 2.37
N GLY A 381 7.97 -39.33 1.77
CA GLY A 381 6.87 -39.73 0.89
C GLY A 381 7.34 -40.48 -0.36
N PHE A 382 8.43 -40.02 -0.97
CA PHE A 382 9.06 -40.69 -2.12
C PHE A 382 9.55 -42.10 -1.79
N PHE A 383 10.19 -42.30 -0.63
CA PHE A 383 10.59 -43.63 -0.17
C PHE A 383 9.38 -44.54 0.07
N GLY A 384 8.27 -44.00 0.60
CA GLY A 384 7.01 -44.74 0.73
C GLY A 384 6.48 -45.24 -0.62
N ILE A 385 6.40 -44.35 -1.62
CA ILE A 385 5.96 -44.70 -2.99
C ILE A 385 6.90 -45.72 -3.63
N SER A 386 8.22 -45.48 -3.55
CA SER A 386 9.23 -46.35 -4.16
C SER A 386 9.22 -47.76 -3.55
N THR A 387 8.96 -47.87 -2.25
CA THR A 387 8.84 -49.16 -1.56
C THR A 387 7.63 -49.93 -2.06
N ILE A 388 6.47 -49.28 -2.22
CA ILE A 388 5.26 -49.93 -2.79
C ILE A 388 5.50 -50.40 -4.22
N TYR A 389 6.14 -49.56 -5.04
CA TYR A 389 6.43 -49.89 -6.43
C TYR A 389 7.38 -51.09 -6.53
N GLY A 390 8.43 -51.13 -5.69
CA GLY A 390 9.41 -52.21 -5.68
C GLY A 390 8.89 -53.55 -5.14
N THR A 391 7.84 -53.53 -4.32
CA THR A 391 7.26 -54.75 -3.70
C THR A 391 5.92 -55.16 -4.31
N PHE A 392 5.53 -54.61 -5.46
CA PHE A 392 4.22 -54.91 -6.05
C PHE A 392 4.13 -56.34 -6.63
N PRO A 393 3.11 -57.17 -6.26
CA PRO A 393 2.04 -56.90 -5.29
C PRO A 393 2.51 -57.08 -3.83
N PRO A 394 2.23 -56.11 -2.93
CA PRO A 394 2.86 -56.10 -1.61
C PRO A 394 2.28 -57.17 -0.67
N SER A 395 3.17 -57.85 0.05
CA SER A 395 2.76 -58.72 1.17
C SER A 395 2.42 -57.90 2.43
N SER A 396 1.64 -58.47 3.36
CA SER A 396 1.20 -57.77 4.57
C SER A 396 2.34 -57.21 5.44
N LYS A 397 3.54 -57.81 5.38
CA LYS A 397 4.74 -57.34 6.10
C LYS A 397 5.43 -56.18 5.39
N GLU A 398 5.34 -56.10 4.07
CA GLU A 398 5.97 -55.07 3.24
C GLU A 398 5.16 -53.77 3.21
N ILE A 399 3.93 -53.78 3.72
CA ILE A 399 3.06 -52.59 3.85
C ILE A 399 3.48 -51.70 5.04
N LEU A 400 4.17 -52.24 6.04
CA LEU A 400 4.54 -51.50 7.25
C LEU A 400 5.53 -50.35 6.94
N THR A 401 6.57 -50.64 6.17
CA THR A 401 7.59 -49.65 5.78
C THR A 401 7.00 -48.44 5.04
N PRO A 402 6.22 -48.60 3.95
CA PRO A 402 5.63 -47.45 3.26
C PRO A 402 4.64 -46.69 4.14
N LEU A 403 3.91 -47.36 5.05
CA LEU A 403 3.04 -46.69 6.01
C LEU A 403 3.82 -45.77 6.95
N ILE A 404 4.94 -46.26 7.52
CA ILE A 404 5.82 -45.43 8.38
C ILE A 404 6.36 -44.23 7.59
N CYS A 405 6.80 -44.45 6.35
CA CYS A 405 7.28 -43.39 5.47
C CYS A 405 6.21 -42.31 5.20
N PHE A 406 4.96 -42.70 4.97
CA PHE A 406 3.86 -41.74 4.79
C PHE A 406 3.50 -40.99 6.07
N ILE A 407 3.50 -41.67 7.23
CA ILE A 407 3.27 -41.00 8.52
C ILE A 407 4.39 -39.99 8.80
N ALA A 408 5.65 -40.38 8.58
CA ALA A 408 6.78 -39.47 8.73
C ALA A 408 6.69 -38.28 7.76
N SER A 409 6.32 -38.52 6.50
CA SER A 409 6.08 -37.46 5.52
C SER A 409 5.02 -36.47 6.01
N ALA A 410 3.85 -36.96 6.44
CA ALA A 410 2.77 -36.12 6.93
C ALA A 410 3.16 -35.32 8.18
N ALA A 411 3.81 -35.97 9.16
CA ALA A 411 4.29 -35.31 10.38
C ALA A 411 5.31 -34.21 10.06
N LEU A 412 6.29 -34.48 9.22
CA LEU A 412 7.29 -33.49 8.79
C LEU A 412 6.66 -32.34 8.00
N MET A 413 5.67 -32.61 7.14
CA MET A 413 4.96 -31.56 6.40
C MET A 413 4.16 -30.65 7.34
N LEU A 414 3.48 -31.23 8.33
CA LEU A 414 2.75 -30.46 9.34
C LEU A 414 3.68 -29.58 10.16
N THR A 415 4.82 -30.13 10.60
CA THR A 415 5.86 -29.37 11.29
C THR A 415 6.40 -28.25 10.42
N TYR A 416 6.74 -28.53 9.16
CA TYR A 416 7.21 -27.53 8.21
C TYR A 416 6.19 -26.38 8.04
N ARG A 417 4.90 -26.69 7.91
CA ARG A 417 3.85 -25.66 7.82
C ARG A 417 3.74 -24.82 9.09
N ARG A 418 3.84 -25.43 10.27
CA ARG A 418 3.80 -24.74 11.57
C ARG A 418 5.02 -23.87 11.85
N MET A 419 6.16 -24.14 11.19
CA MET A 419 7.37 -23.33 11.31
C MET A 419 7.31 -22.03 10.48
N SER A 420 6.28 -21.84 9.66
CA SER A 420 6.07 -20.56 8.98
C SER A 420 5.84 -19.46 10.02
N PRO A 421 6.54 -18.32 9.94
CA PRO A 421 6.22 -17.17 10.77
C PRO A 421 4.76 -16.77 10.65
N SER A 422 4.15 -16.42 11.79
CA SER A 422 2.77 -15.95 11.86
C SER A 422 2.63 -14.56 11.22
N PRO A 423 1.47 -14.23 10.62
CA PRO A 423 1.28 -12.97 9.90
C PRO A 423 1.28 -11.72 10.80
N GLU A 424 0.91 -11.87 12.06
CA GLU A 424 0.90 -10.81 13.06
C GLU A 424 2.29 -10.45 13.59
N THR A 425 3.31 -11.31 13.39
CA THR A 425 4.65 -11.09 13.91
C THR A 425 5.49 -10.23 12.93
N PRO A 426 5.93 -9.02 13.33
CA PRO A 426 6.82 -8.20 12.51
C PRO A 426 8.21 -8.84 12.33
N PHE A 427 8.97 -8.41 11.32
CA PHE A 427 10.29 -9.00 11.00
C PHE A 427 11.30 -8.93 12.15
N ASN A 428 11.24 -7.85 12.93
CA ASN A 428 12.16 -7.57 14.03
C ASN A 428 11.82 -8.30 15.34
N ARG A 429 10.76 -9.13 15.36
CA ARG A 429 10.30 -9.88 16.55
C ARG A 429 10.34 -11.40 16.34
N LEU A 430 11.17 -11.88 15.43
CA LEU A 430 11.24 -13.30 15.04
C LEU A 430 12.04 -14.22 15.98
N ASP A 431 12.43 -13.74 17.15
CA ASP A 431 13.30 -14.46 18.07
C ASP A 431 12.73 -15.82 18.54
#